data_AF-A0A917BAD3-F1
#
_entry.id   AF-A0A917BAD3-F1
#
_cell.length_a   1.000
_cell.length_b   1.000
_cell.length_c   1.000
_cell.angle_alpha   90.00
_cell.angle_beta   90.00
_cell.angle_gamma   90.00
#
_symmetry.space_group_name_H-M   'P 1'
#
loop_
_entity.id
_entity.type
_entity.pdbx_description
1 polymer ?
#
loop_
_entity_poly.entity_id
_entity_poly.type
_entity_poly.pdbx_seq_one_letter_code
_entity_poly.pdbx_strand_id
1 'polypeptide(L)'
;MARADARAAVASFEVVKAVVREAVASACGARVASILTMTVVAVLCAVVVLTTGRSVGAQNAIVSSISNTATRSIVVRAPVSAGLDTGVLARLANASEISSAVAFGAADDVTNAAFAGGTRVSLRPEYTLDRPTGAAAATETETAAAGAAAAAAAPSPTASVPPAAATGDRAIPTEHSFVEASAAAARALGLADGVGAVSSVASGVSEGVEGRIALPDDLQFLDPVVVAPTALDLAAPQPVTVLVVVASSSEQVQAVAALVTSVLGLTDPAKVTVTTSAQLTALRDSVQAQLGAFGHSLTALVFGVGALMVAAILSGLVVLRRTDFGRRRALGASRSLIVMLLVCQVAALATVGSLAGCFAATIALILTGDPLPTVSFVAAAAVLAVLTAVAASIAPAVVASTRDPLRELRVA
;
A
#
# COMPACT_ATOMS: atom_id res chain seq x y z
N MET A 1 -39.07 -13.10 -33.30
CA MET A 1 -38.67 -12.17 -32.22
C MET A 1 -37.20 -11.77 -32.34
N ALA A 2 -36.22 -12.67 -32.21
CA ALA A 2 -34.77 -12.34 -32.24
C ALA A 2 -34.25 -11.54 -33.47
N ARG A 3 -34.82 -11.73 -34.68
CA ARG A 3 -34.44 -10.96 -35.88
C ARG A 3 -34.97 -9.52 -35.89
N ALA A 4 -36.05 -9.24 -35.16
CA ALA A 4 -36.59 -7.88 -35.01
C ALA A 4 -35.74 -7.08 -34.01
N ASP A 5 -35.34 -7.70 -32.90
CA ASP A 5 -34.48 -7.09 -31.88
C ASP A 5 -33.08 -6.76 -32.43
N ALA A 6 -32.50 -7.65 -33.24
CA ALA A 6 -31.22 -7.41 -33.90
C ALA A 6 -31.29 -6.24 -34.91
N ARG A 7 -32.38 -6.10 -35.66
CA ARG A 7 -32.57 -4.98 -36.60
C ARG A 7 -32.80 -3.66 -35.87
N ALA A 8 -33.51 -3.68 -34.74
CA ALA A 8 -33.69 -2.52 -33.89
C ALA A 8 -32.36 -2.06 -33.26
N ALA A 9 -31.51 -3.01 -32.86
CA ALA A 9 -30.16 -2.73 -32.33
C ALA A 9 -29.20 -2.18 -33.40
N VAL A 10 -29.27 -2.67 -34.63
CA VAL A 10 -28.46 -2.13 -35.75
C VAL A 10 -28.95 -0.75 -36.17
N ALA A 11 -30.26 -0.54 -36.23
CA ALA A 11 -30.85 0.76 -36.56
C ALA A 11 -30.54 1.82 -35.48
N SER A 12 -30.58 1.43 -34.20
CA SER A 12 -30.18 2.33 -33.11
C SER A 12 -28.69 2.66 -33.17
N PHE A 13 -27.83 1.71 -33.55
CA PHE A 13 -26.39 1.93 -33.71
C PHE A 13 -26.06 2.91 -34.85
N GLU A 14 -26.70 2.80 -36.00
CA GLU A 14 -26.50 3.74 -37.12
C GLU A 14 -27.00 5.15 -36.79
N VAL A 15 -28.13 5.27 -36.08
CA VAL A 15 -28.63 6.56 -35.58
C VAL A 15 -27.65 7.18 -34.59
N VAL A 16 -27.13 6.40 -33.63
CA VAL A 16 -26.11 6.85 -32.67
C VAL A 16 -24.85 7.32 -33.40
N LYS A 17 -24.35 6.55 -34.37
CA LYS A 17 -23.16 6.89 -35.14
C LYS A 17 -23.33 8.17 -35.96
N ALA A 18 -24.48 8.35 -36.59
CA ALA A 18 -24.81 9.56 -37.34
C ALA A 18 -24.83 10.79 -36.42
N VAL A 19 -25.42 10.64 -35.22
CA VAL A 19 -25.51 11.71 -34.22
C VAL A 19 -24.14 12.04 -33.64
N VAL A 20 -23.31 11.04 -33.35
CA VAL A 20 -21.92 11.25 -32.89
C VAL A 20 -21.13 12.01 -33.95
N ARG A 21 -21.22 11.61 -35.23
CA ARG A 21 -20.51 12.29 -36.32
C ARG A 21 -20.95 13.74 -36.47
N GLU A 22 -22.25 14.00 -36.43
CA GLU A 22 -22.81 15.34 -36.51
C GLU A 22 -22.45 16.19 -35.28
N ALA A 23 -22.43 15.59 -34.09
CA ALA A 23 -22.01 16.24 -32.85
C ALA A 23 -20.54 16.67 -32.89
N VAL A 24 -19.65 15.81 -33.41
CA VAL A 24 -18.23 16.12 -33.62
C VAL A 24 -18.08 17.25 -34.66
N ALA A 25 -18.82 17.19 -35.77
CA ALA A 25 -18.79 18.27 -36.77
C ALA A 25 -19.28 19.62 -36.19
N SER A 26 -20.34 19.58 -35.36
CA SER A 26 -20.87 20.74 -34.65
C SER A 26 -19.86 21.32 -33.64
N ALA A 27 -19.10 20.45 -32.96
CA ALA A 27 -18.01 20.85 -32.08
C ALA A 27 -16.89 21.59 -32.83
N CYS A 28 -16.51 21.13 -34.01
CA CYS A 28 -15.52 21.80 -34.87
C CYS A 28 -15.99 23.17 -35.37
N GLY A 29 -17.31 23.35 -35.53
CA GLY A 29 -17.92 24.62 -35.89
C GLY A 29 -17.96 25.65 -34.75
N ALA A 30 -17.79 25.21 -33.49
CA ALA A 30 -17.90 26.03 -32.27
C ALA A 30 -16.58 26.13 -31.50
N ARG A 31 -15.47 26.40 -32.20
CA ARG A 31 -14.10 26.25 -31.69
C ARG A 31 -13.88 26.86 -30.30
N VAL A 32 -14.35 28.09 -30.06
CA VAL A 32 -14.16 28.76 -28.77
C VAL A 32 -14.82 28.00 -27.62
N ALA A 33 -16.10 27.65 -27.73
CA ALA A 33 -16.81 26.95 -26.66
C ALA A 33 -16.34 25.49 -26.50
N SER A 34 -15.99 24.82 -27.60
CA SER A 34 -15.43 23.48 -27.56
C SER A 34 -14.07 23.46 -26.85
N ILE A 35 -13.19 24.41 -27.16
CA ILE A 35 -11.90 24.56 -26.46
C ILE A 35 -12.14 24.88 -24.98
N LEU A 36 -13.02 25.82 -24.67
CA LEU A 36 -13.26 26.26 -23.30
C LEU A 36 -13.85 25.13 -22.43
N THR A 37 -14.80 24.35 -22.96
CA THR A 37 -15.33 23.15 -22.28
C THR A 37 -14.27 22.05 -22.11
N MET A 38 -13.50 21.74 -23.15
CA MET A 38 -12.40 20.77 -23.06
C MET A 38 -11.36 21.18 -22.03
N THR A 39 -10.94 22.45 -22.01
CA THR A 39 -9.99 22.98 -21.05
C THR A 39 -10.53 22.91 -19.62
N VAL A 40 -11.79 23.26 -19.39
CA VAL A 40 -12.40 23.15 -18.05
C VAL A 40 -12.43 21.69 -17.58
N VAL A 41 -12.86 20.75 -18.42
CA VAL A 41 -12.89 19.32 -18.06
C VAL A 41 -11.47 18.78 -17.84
N ALA A 42 -10.50 19.18 -18.67
CA ALA A 42 -9.10 18.78 -18.54
C ALA A 42 -8.47 19.30 -17.25
N VAL A 43 -8.64 20.59 -16.95
CA VAL A 43 -8.16 21.21 -15.69
C VAL A 43 -8.81 20.52 -14.50
N LEU A 44 -10.11 20.26 -14.56
CA LEU A 44 -10.82 19.60 -13.47
C LEU A 44 -10.29 18.19 -13.21
N CYS A 45 -10.14 17.36 -14.25
CA CYS A 45 -9.56 16.02 -14.12
C CYS A 45 -8.14 16.10 -13.59
N ALA A 46 -7.34 17.05 -14.09
CA ALA A 46 -5.98 17.23 -13.64
C ALA A 46 -5.91 17.60 -12.15
N VAL A 47 -6.75 18.53 -11.69
CA VAL A 47 -6.84 18.92 -10.28
C VAL A 47 -7.23 17.72 -9.41
N VAL A 48 -8.22 16.92 -9.80
CA VAL A 48 -8.66 15.74 -9.01
C VAL A 48 -7.56 14.68 -8.95
N VAL A 49 -6.88 14.40 -10.06
CA VAL A 49 -5.77 13.45 -10.09
C VAL A 49 -4.56 13.96 -9.29
N LEU A 50 -4.26 15.27 -9.33
CA LEU A 50 -3.14 15.87 -8.59
C LEU A 50 -3.42 16.07 -7.09
N THR A 51 -4.68 16.14 -6.67
CA THR A 51 -5.05 16.32 -5.25
C THR A 51 -5.39 14.97 -4.62
N THR A 52 -6.52 14.38 -5.00
CA THR A 52 -6.99 13.10 -4.46
C THR A 52 -6.13 11.93 -4.95
N GLY A 53 -5.58 11.98 -6.17
CA GLY A 53 -4.69 10.92 -6.65
C GLY A 53 -3.37 10.85 -5.88
N ARG A 54 -2.84 11.99 -5.41
CA ARG A 54 -1.66 12.03 -4.53
C ARG A 54 -1.94 11.43 -3.16
N SER A 55 -3.10 11.73 -2.56
CA SER A 55 -3.44 11.17 -1.24
C SER A 55 -3.65 9.65 -1.32
N VAL A 56 -4.30 9.16 -2.37
CA VAL A 56 -4.47 7.72 -2.62
C VAL A 56 -3.12 7.06 -2.94
N GLY A 57 -2.26 7.70 -3.73
CA GLY A 57 -0.90 7.22 -4.02
C GLY A 57 -0.06 7.11 -2.75
N ALA A 58 -0.09 8.13 -1.89
CA ALA A 58 0.60 8.13 -0.60
C ALA A 58 0.08 7.04 0.34
N GLN A 59 -1.24 6.79 0.33
CA GLN A 59 -1.83 5.69 1.11
C GLN A 59 -1.33 4.33 0.66
N ASN A 60 -1.28 4.06 -0.65
CA ASN A 60 -0.77 2.79 -1.17
C ASN A 60 0.70 2.57 -0.80
N ALA A 61 1.52 3.62 -0.83
CA ALA A 61 2.91 3.56 -0.37
C ALA A 61 3.00 3.20 1.13
N ILE A 62 2.16 3.80 1.97
CA ILE A 62 2.10 3.52 3.42
C ILE A 62 1.55 2.11 3.71
N VAL A 63 0.62 1.61 2.91
CA VAL A 63 0.11 0.24 3.05
C VAL A 63 1.17 -0.77 2.64
N SER A 64 1.94 -0.49 1.58
CA SER A 64 3.05 -1.35 1.16
C SER A 64 4.22 -1.37 2.15
N SER A 65 4.40 -0.30 2.94
CA SER A 65 5.43 -0.24 3.99
C SER A 65 5.03 -0.94 5.28
N ILE A 66 3.85 -1.57 5.33
CA ILE A 66 3.39 -2.27 6.52
C ILE A 66 3.27 -3.73 6.19
N SER A 67 4.19 -4.51 6.74
CA SER A 67 4.11 -5.95 6.68
C SER A 67 2.82 -6.43 7.37
N ASN A 68 2.09 -7.32 6.69
CA ASN A 68 0.84 -7.92 7.18
C ASN A 68 1.04 -8.60 8.56
N THR A 69 2.28 -9.03 8.85
CA THR A 69 2.68 -9.62 10.14
C THR A 69 2.68 -8.61 11.30
N ALA A 70 3.13 -7.36 11.09
CA ALA A 70 3.12 -6.34 12.16
C ALA A 70 1.71 -5.94 12.62
N THR A 71 0.73 -5.99 11.71
CA THR A 71 -0.67 -5.67 12.02
C THR A 71 -1.40 -6.79 12.75
N ARG A 72 -0.87 -8.01 12.74
CA ARG A 72 -1.48 -9.19 13.35
C ARG A 72 -0.63 -9.79 14.49
N SER A 73 0.45 -9.13 14.89
CA SER A 73 1.30 -9.55 16.00
C SER A 73 0.78 -9.05 17.34
N ILE A 74 0.90 -9.90 18.35
CA ILE A 74 0.57 -9.65 19.74
C ILE A 74 1.87 -9.88 20.52
N VAL A 75 2.38 -8.84 21.15
CA VAL A 75 3.61 -8.93 21.95
C VAL A 75 3.21 -8.99 23.42
N VAL A 76 3.54 -10.10 24.05
CA VAL A 76 3.35 -10.32 25.48
C VAL A 76 4.70 -10.20 26.16
N ARG A 77 4.82 -9.24 27.08
CA ARG A 77 6.00 -9.09 27.93
C ARG A 77 5.66 -9.52 29.33
N ALA A 78 6.46 -10.45 29.84
CA ALA A 78 6.30 -10.99 31.18
C ALA A 78 7.66 -10.96 31.88
N PRO A 79 7.80 -10.35 33.07
CA PRO A 79 9.02 -10.50 33.84
C PRO A 79 9.18 -11.96 34.28
N VAL A 80 10.41 -12.40 34.58
CA VAL A 80 10.70 -13.78 35.03
C VAL A 80 9.82 -14.20 36.23
N SER A 81 9.44 -13.26 37.08
CA SER A 81 8.53 -13.46 38.22
C SER A 81 7.06 -13.76 37.86
N ALA A 82 6.68 -13.67 36.58
CA ALA A 82 5.31 -13.94 36.13
C ALA A 82 5.03 -15.44 35.91
N GLY A 83 6.07 -16.28 35.94
CA GLY A 83 5.95 -17.73 35.77
C GLY A 83 5.66 -18.17 34.33
N LEU A 84 6.04 -17.36 33.33
CA LEU A 84 5.88 -17.71 31.93
C LEU A 84 7.00 -18.66 31.48
N ASP A 85 6.64 -19.80 30.89
CA ASP A 85 7.56 -20.86 30.48
C ASP A 85 7.44 -21.25 29.00
N THR A 86 8.40 -22.04 28.52
CA THR A 86 8.41 -22.61 27.16
C THR A 86 7.23 -23.55 26.89
N GLY A 87 6.57 -24.08 27.91
CA GLY A 87 5.36 -24.90 27.78
C GLY A 87 4.15 -24.14 27.22
N VAL A 88 4.19 -22.81 27.21
CA VAL A 88 3.19 -21.97 26.54
C VAL A 88 3.17 -22.19 25.03
N LEU A 89 4.33 -22.43 24.40
CA LEU A 89 4.39 -22.70 22.95
C LEU A 89 3.61 -23.96 22.60
N ALA A 90 3.76 -25.05 23.38
CA ALA A 90 3.02 -26.28 23.17
C ALA A 90 1.50 -26.11 23.37
N ARG A 91 1.08 -25.23 24.29
CA ARG A 91 -0.34 -24.88 24.48
C ARG A 91 -0.90 -24.09 23.30
N LEU A 92 -0.13 -23.13 22.77
CA LEU A 92 -0.53 -22.29 21.65
C LEU A 92 -0.50 -23.04 20.30
N ALA A 93 0.32 -24.09 20.17
CA ALA A 93 0.38 -24.94 18.97
C ALA A 93 -0.98 -25.55 18.57
N ASN A 94 -1.86 -25.78 19.55
CA ASN A 94 -3.18 -26.39 19.34
C ASN A 94 -4.25 -25.37 18.93
N ALA A 95 -3.94 -24.07 18.92
CA ALA A 95 -4.89 -23.03 18.55
C ALA A 95 -4.79 -22.74 17.05
N SER A 96 -5.80 -23.18 16.28
CA SER A 96 -5.88 -23.00 14.82
C SER A 96 -5.93 -21.53 14.36
N GLU A 97 -6.18 -20.61 15.28
CA GLU A 97 -6.25 -19.17 15.01
C GLU A 97 -4.85 -18.52 14.99
N ILE A 98 -3.83 -19.21 15.47
CA ILE A 98 -2.44 -18.72 15.54
C ILE A 98 -1.66 -19.24 14.33
N SER A 99 -1.07 -18.31 13.57
CA SER A 99 -0.25 -18.66 12.40
C SER A 99 1.18 -19.03 12.79
N SER A 100 1.76 -18.33 13.78
CA SER A 100 3.08 -18.62 14.34
C SER A 100 3.19 -18.03 15.74
N ALA A 101 4.04 -18.64 16.56
CA ALA A 101 4.37 -18.17 17.90
C ALA A 101 5.87 -18.36 18.15
N VAL A 102 6.53 -17.30 18.64
CA VAL A 102 7.95 -17.29 18.97
C VAL A 102 8.12 -16.76 20.39
N ALA A 103 8.90 -17.47 21.20
CA ALA A 103 9.19 -17.08 22.56
C ALA A 103 10.68 -16.76 22.74
N PHE A 104 10.98 -15.72 23.50
CA PHE A 104 12.33 -15.29 23.82
C PHE A 104 12.55 -15.32 25.33
N GLY A 105 13.67 -15.91 25.75
CA GLY A 105 14.06 -15.96 27.16
C GLY A 105 14.58 -14.62 27.70
N ALA A 106 15.18 -14.71 28.89
CA ALA A 106 15.84 -13.57 29.52
C ALA A 106 17.00 -13.07 28.65
N ALA A 107 17.24 -11.75 28.67
CA ALA A 107 18.37 -11.16 27.98
C ALA A 107 19.65 -11.38 28.80
N ASP A 108 20.71 -11.79 28.11
CA ASP A 108 22.07 -11.78 28.60
C ASP A 108 22.87 -10.74 27.81
N ASP A 109 23.87 -10.11 28.42
CA ASP A 109 24.72 -9.15 27.71
C ASP A 109 25.87 -9.91 27.06
N VAL A 110 26.08 -9.70 25.76
CA VAL A 110 27.25 -10.21 25.04
C VAL A 110 28.15 -9.10 24.53
N THR A 111 29.44 -9.39 24.51
CA THR A 111 30.47 -8.54 23.90
C THR A 111 31.23 -9.31 22.84
N ASN A 112 31.90 -8.61 21.93
CA ASN A 112 32.78 -9.26 20.97
C ASN A 112 33.94 -9.98 21.70
N ALA A 113 34.10 -11.29 21.49
CA ALA A 113 35.11 -12.10 22.18
C ALA A 113 36.55 -11.73 21.79
N ALA A 114 36.76 -11.10 20.62
CA ALA A 114 38.06 -10.64 20.17
C ALA A 114 38.51 -9.34 20.86
N PHE A 115 37.58 -8.56 21.43
CA PHE A 115 37.87 -7.26 22.03
C PHE A 115 37.35 -7.19 23.48
N ALA A 116 38.28 -7.23 24.43
CA ALA A 116 37.95 -7.03 25.84
C ALA A 116 37.39 -5.61 26.07
N GLY A 117 36.15 -5.53 26.56
CA GLY A 117 35.49 -4.25 26.88
C GLY A 117 34.69 -3.61 25.73
N GLY A 118 34.33 -4.38 24.69
CA GLY A 118 33.48 -3.91 23.60
C GLY A 118 32.06 -3.49 24.02
N THR A 119 31.33 -2.91 23.07
CA THR A 119 29.90 -2.59 23.15
C THR A 119 29.09 -3.83 23.55
N ARG A 120 28.17 -3.66 24.50
CA ARG A 120 27.27 -4.73 24.95
C ARG A 120 26.02 -4.75 24.10
N VAL A 121 25.64 -5.93 23.64
CA VAL A 121 24.40 -6.18 22.91
C VAL A 121 23.64 -7.30 23.62
N SER A 122 22.31 -7.25 23.62
CA SER A 122 21.51 -8.28 24.27
C SER A 122 21.48 -9.56 23.43
N LEU A 123 21.94 -10.67 24.00
CA LEU A 123 21.68 -12.02 23.54
C LEU A 123 20.40 -12.55 24.16
N ARG A 124 19.53 -13.17 23.37
CA ARG A 124 18.31 -13.81 23.85
C ARG A 124 18.18 -15.21 23.25
N PRO A 125 17.87 -16.24 24.06
CA PRO A 125 17.52 -17.54 23.52
C PRO A 125 16.13 -17.45 22.86
N GLU A 126 16.03 -17.94 21.63
CA GLU A 126 14.80 -18.06 20.86
C GLU A 126 14.28 -19.48 20.91
N TYR A 127 12.99 -19.61 21.19
CA TYR A 127 12.25 -20.85 21.22
C TYR A 127 11.13 -20.76 20.18
N THR A 128 11.13 -21.68 19.21
CA THR A 128 10.11 -21.78 18.17
C THR A 128 9.75 -23.24 17.94
N LEU A 129 8.53 -23.49 17.46
CA LEU A 129 8.05 -24.82 17.10
C LEU A 129 8.33 -25.17 15.63
N ASP A 130 8.62 -24.16 14.80
CA ASP A 130 8.63 -24.27 13.34
C ASP A 130 10.03 -24.58 12.77
N ARG A 131 11.07 -24.52 13.60
CA ARG A 131 12.46 -24.75 13.17
C ARG A 131 12.93 -26.14 13.62
N PRO A 132 13.42 -27.02 12.70
CA PRO A 132 13.99 -28.29 13.09
C PRO A 132 15.25 -28.07 13.93
N THR A 133 15.39 -28.86 14.99
CA THR A 133 16.58 -28.89 15.86
C THR A 133 17.82 -29.21 15.03
N GLY A 134 18.77 -28.26 14.94
CA GLY A 134 20.07 -28.45 14.29
C GLY A 134 20.24 -27.88 12.88
N ALA A 135 19.33 -27.05 12.37
CA ALA A 135 19.54 -26.34 11.10
C ALA A 135 19.97 -24.88 11.35
N ALA A 136 21.28 -24.61 11.19
CA ALA A 136 21.75 -23.27 10.86
C ALA A 136 20.92 -22.73 9.69
N ALA A 137 20.44 -21.49 9.78
CA ALA A 137 19.58 -20.90 8.78
C ALA A 137 20.17 -21.05 7.38
N ALA A 138 19.51 -21.83 6.53
CA ALA A 138 19.69 -21.69 5.10
C ALA A 138 19.30 -20.26 4.75
N THR A 139 20.30 -19.49 4.31
CA THR A 139 20.18 -18.13 3.83
C THR A 139 19.23 -18.14 2.64
N GLU A 140 18.02 -17.61 2.80
CA GLU A 140 17.19 -17.24 1.64
C GLU A 140 17.91 -16.09 0.92
N THR A 141 18.76 -16.47 -0.02
CA THR A 141 19.34 -15.57 -1.00
C THR A 141 18.23 -15.32 -2.02
N GLU A 142 17.33 -14.38 -1.73
CA GLU A 142 16.37 -13.92 -2.73
C GLU A 142 17.10 -13.06 -3.74
N THR A 143 17.37 -13.70 -4.87
CA THR A 143 17.91 -13.21 -6.13
C THR A 143 17.30 -11.88 -6.55
N ALA A 144 17.96 -10.77 -6.26
CA ALA A 144 17.76 -9.51 -6.96
C ALA A 144 18.45 -9.59 -8.33
N ALA A 145 17.72 -10.13 -9.32
CA ALA A 145 18.09 -10.02 -10.72
C ALA A 145 17.66 -8.64 -11.26
N ALA A 146 18.64 -7.76 -11.50
CA ALA A 146 18.57 -6.73 -12.53
C ALA A 146 20.01 -6.44 -12.97
N GLY A 147 20.30 -6.77 -14.23
CA GLY A 147 21.66 -6.81 -14.76
C GLY A 147 22.21 -5.47 -15.21
N ALA A 148 23.53 -5.41 -15.30
CA ALA A 148 24.24 -4.70 -16.35
C ALA A 148 25.55 -5.43 -16.60
N ALA A 149 25.66 -5.96 -17.81
CA ALA A 149 26.76 -6.75 -18.31
C ALA A 149 27.97 -5.88 -18.73
N ALA A 150 29.11 -6.58 -18.81
CA ALA A 150 30.26 -6.34 -19.66
C ALA A 150 31.28 -5.26 -19.24
N ALA A 151 32.40 -5.73 -18.67
CA ALA A 151 33.71 -5.55 -19.29
C ALA A 151 34.73 -6.54 -18.70
N ALA A 152 35.45 -7.22 -19.59
CA ALA A 152 36.44 -8.24 -19.33
C ALA A 152 37.81 -7.67 -18.88
N ALA A 153 38.64 -8.59 -18.36
CA ALA A 153 40.11 -8.63 -18.34
C ALA A 153 40.79 -8.56 -16.95
N ALA A 154 41.54 -9.64 -16.68
CA ALA A 154 42.42 -10.01 -15.55
C ALA A 154 43.53 -8.98 -15.18
N PRO A 155 44.50 -9.27 -14.27
CA PRO A 155 44.61 -10.28 -13.19
C PRO A 155 45.00 -9.66 -11.81
N SER A 156 45.12 -10.55 -10.82
CA SER A 156 45.62 -10.40 -9.43
C SER A 156 46.83 -9.45 -9.23
N PRO A 157 47.07 -9.03 -7.97
CA PRO A 157 48.26 -9.59 -7.31
C PRO A 157 48.07 -9.98 -5.83
N THR A 158 48.62 -11.15 -5.53
CA THR A 158 49.31 -11.57 -4.31
C THR A 158 49.43 -10.57 -3.15
N ALA A 159 48.93 -10.97 -1.98
CA ALA A 159 49.56 -10.71 -0.69
C ALA A 159 49.28 -11.87 0.26
N SER A 160 50.19 -12.84 0.27
CA SER A 160 50.37 -13.88 1.26
C SER A 160 50.90 -13.30 2.57
N VAL A 161 50.21 -13.54 3.69
CA VAL A 161 50.73 -13.40 5.07
C VAL A 161 50.09 -14.54 5.91
N PRO A 162 50.84 -15.18 6.85
CA PRO A 162 50.88 -16.64 7.08
C PRO A 162 49.93 -17.16 8.18
N PRO A 163 49.81 -18.50 8.37
CA PRO A 163 48.99 -19.08 9.44
C PRO A 163 49.67 -18.88 10.79
N ALA A 164 49.12 -18.01 11.63
CA ALA A 164 49.56 -17.84 13.01
C ALA A 164 48.97 -18.96 13.89
N ALA A 165 49.81 -19.97 14.11
CA ALA A 165 50.03 -20.69 15.35
C ALA A 165 48.81 -20.93 16.28
N ALA A 166 48.33 -22.16 16.24
CA ALA A 166 47.68 -22.79 17.38
C ALA A 166 48.68 -22.89 18.55
N THR A 167 48.38 -22.28 19.69
CA THR A 167 48.80 -22.75 21.01
C THR A 167 47.83 -22.17 22.03
N GLY A 168 47.00 -23.04 22.60
CA GLY A 168 45.97 -22.69 23.56
C GLY A 168 44.97 -23.82 23.60
N ASP A 169 45.33 -24.87 24.32
CA ASP A 169 44.48 -25.98 24.71
C ASP A 169 43.19 -25.43 25.35
N ARG A 170 42.16 -25.26 24.52
CA ARG A 170 40.79 -25.00 24.94
C ARG A 170 39.96 -25.90 24.06
N ALA A 171 39.63 -27.06 24.62
CA ALA A 171 38.68 -28.00 24.06
C ALA A 171 37.52 -27.23 23.42
N ILE A 172 37.37 -27.37 22.11
CA ILE A 172 36.22 -26.86 21.37
C ILE A 172 35.04 -27.69 21.91
N PRO A 173 34.08 -27.10 22.67
CA PRO A 173 32.94 -27.85 23.14
C PRO A 173 32.12 -28.25 21.91
N THR A 174 31.90 -29.55 21.74
CA THR A 174 31.20 -30.17 20.60
C THR A 174 29.68 -29.95 20.60
N GLU A 175 29.20 -28.87 21.20
CA GLU A 175 27.82 -28.38 21.11
C GLU A 175 27.86 -26.93 20.64
N HIS A 176 28.10 -26.72 19.35
CA HIS A 176 28.09 -25.37 18.80
C HIS A 176 26.65 -24.86 18.72
N SER A 177 26.23 -24.14 19.76
CA SER A 177 25.11 -23.21 19.69
C SER A 177 25.55 -22.05 18.79
N PHE A 178 25.02 -22.01 17.58
CA PHE A 178 25.27 -20.92 16.65
C PHE A 178 24.24 -19.83 16.84
N VAL A 179 24.69 -18.59 16.72
CA VAL A 179 23.91 -17.41 17.07
C VAL A 179 23.80 -16.49 15.87
N GLU A 180 22.65 -15.84 15.72
CA GLU A 180 22.38 -14.93 14.62
C GLU A 180 22.28 -13.49 15.14
N ALA A 181 22.98 -12.56 14.50
CA ALA A 181 23.00 -11.15 14.93
C ALA A 181 22.14 -10.27 14.03
N SER A 182 21.38 -9.34 14.60
CA SER A 182 20.72 -8.30 13.81
C SER A 182 21.75 -7.43 13.07
N ALA A 183 21.32 -6.73 12.01
CA ALA A 183 22.22 -5.83 11.28
C ALA A 183 22.75 -4.67 12.15
N ALA A 184 22.00 -4.21 13.15
CA ALA A 184 22.48 -3.21 14.10
C ALA A 184 23.38 -3.82 15.17
N ALA A 185 23.07 -5.04 15.65
CA ALA A 185 23.92 -5.78 16.58
C ALA A 185 25.29 -6.11 15.98
N ALA A 186 25.32 -6.60 14.73
CA ALA A 186 26.57 -6.89 14.02
C ALA A 186 27.43 -5.63 13.85
N ARG A 187 26.83 -4.48 13.53
CA ARG A 187 27.53 -3.18 13.48
C ARG A 187 28.03 -2.74 14.84
N ALA A 188 27.19 -2.85 15.87
CA ALA A 188 27.54 -2.47 17.23
C ALA A 188 28.72 -3.30 17.75
N LEU A 189 28.70 -4.61 17.53
CA LEU A 189 29.74 -5.57 17.93
C LEU A 189 30.99 -5.53 17.05
N GLY A 190 31.02 -4.73 15.98
CA GLY A 190 32.15 -4.65 15.06
C GLY A 190 32.33 -5.89 14.17
N LEU A 191 31.27 -6.65 13.92
CA LEU A 191 31.25 -7.83 13.07
C LEU A 191 31.06 -7.41 11.60
N ALA A 192 32.16 -7.09 10.92
CA ALA A 192 32.19 -6.55 9.55
C ALA A 192 31.41 -7.43 8.54
N ASP A 193 31.61 -8.75 8.60
CA ASP A 193 30.94 -9.72 7.73
C ASP A 193 29.72 -10.38 8.39
N GLY A 194 29.37 -9.97 9.62
CA GLY A 194 28.29 -10.61 10.38
C GLY A 194 28.66 -11.98 10.96
N VAL A 195 29.94 -12.35 10.91
CA VAL A 195 30.51 -13.58 11.45
C VAL A 195 31.54 -13.21 12.52
N GLY A 196 31.59 -13.97 13.60
CA GLY A 196 32.58 -13.78 14.66
C GLY A 196 32.28 -14.59 15.91
N ALA A 197 32.87 -14.24 17.05
CA ALA A 197 32.57 -14.87 18.32
C ALA A 197 32.11 -13.80 19.33
N VAL A 198 31.05 -14.11 20.06
CA VAL A 198 30.53 -13.27 21.13
C VAL A 198 30.70 -14.00 22.46
N SER A 199 31.11 -13.28 23.50
CA SER A 199 31.25 -13.81 24.85
C SER A 199 30.13 -13.29 25.74
N SER A 200 29.38 -14.19 26.37
CA SER A 200 28.41 -13.86 27.40
C SER A 200 29.10 -13.27 28.63
N VAL A 201 28.60 -12.13 29.11
CA VAL A 201 29.12 -11.45 30.30
C VAL A 201 28.76 -12.22 31.57
N ALA A 202 27.61 -12.90 31.60
CA ALA A 202 27.17 -13.66 32.77
C ALA A 202 27.86 -15.03 32.91
N SER A 203 28.02 -15.76 31.80
CA SER A 203 28.55 -17.14 31.81
C SER A 203 30.01 -17.24 31.40
N GLY A 204 30.56 -16.21 30.73
CA GLY A 204 31.90 -16.25 30.13
C GLY A 204 32.03 -17.23 28.96
N VAL A 205 30.94 -17.87 28.54
CA VAL A 205 30.90 -18.79 27.41
C VAL A 205 30.98 -18.00 26.11
N SER A 206 31.80 -18.48 25.17
CA SER A 206 31.95 -17.88 23.85
C SER A 206 31.13 -18.67 22.84
N GLU A 207 30.23 -18.00 22.14
CA GLU A 207 29.37 -18.55 21.09
C GLU A 207 29.76 -17.98 19.73
N GLY A 208 29.64 -18.81 18.69
CA GLY A 208 29.93 -18.41 17.31
C GLY A 208 28.73 -17.71 16.68
N VAL A 209 28.94 -16.53 16.12
CA VAL A 209 27.96 -15.85 15.27
C VAL A 209 28.17 -16.32 13.84
N GLU A 210 27.18 -17.02 13.28
CA GLU A 210 27.28 -17.61 11.93
C GLU A 210 26.59 -16.81 10.84
N GLY A 211 25.88 -15.74 11.19
CA GLY A 211 25.24 -14.91 10.19
C GLY A 211 24.43 -13.75 10.73
N ARG A 212 23.83 -13.03 9.80
CA ARG A 212 22.91 -11.92 10.08
C ARG A 212 21.47 -12.38 9.90
N ILE A 213 20.63 -12.02 10.87
CA ILE A 213 19.18 -12.17 10.76
C ILE A 213 18.55 -10.83 10.38
N ALA A 214 17.66 -10.86 9.38
CA ALA A 214 16.78 -9.74 9.07
C ALA A 214 15.56 -9.85 9.99
N LEU A 215 15.44 -8.95 10.97
CA LEU A 215 14.28 -8.94 11.85
C LEU A 215 13.06 -8.39 11.09
N PRO A 216 11.94 -9.12 11.06
CA PRO A 216 10.69 -8.58 10.56
C PRO A 216 10.19 -7.45 11.47
N ASP A 217 9.30 -6.59 10.95
CA ASP A 217 8.86 -5.35 11.62
C ASP A 217 8.29 -5.59 13.03
N ASP A 218 7.62 -6.72 13.24
CA ASP A 218 7.06 -7.12 14.53
C ASP A 218 8.12 -7.46 15.59
N LEU A 219 9.36 -7.74 15.18
CA LEU A 219 10.50 -8.03 16.05
C LEU A 219 11.52 -6.88 16.12
N GLN A 220 11.33 -5.78 15.36
CA GLN A 220 12.25 -4.63 15.38
C GLN A 220 12.45 -4.01 16.76
N PHE A 221 11.50 -4.16 17.68
CA PHE A 221 11.63 -3.67 19.06
C PHE A 221 12.77 -4.34 19.84
N LEU A 222 13.28 -5.48 19.36
CA LEU A 222 14.41 -6.17 19.95
C LEU A 222 15.75 -5.60 19.46
N ASP A 223 15.79 -4.86 18.35
CA ASP A 223 17.04 -4.34 17.78
C ASP A 223 17.71 -3.30 18.69
N PRO A 224 19.04 -3.39 18.99
CA PRO A 224 20.00 -4.43 18.59
C PRO A 224 19.90 -5.71 19.43
N VAL A 225 19.77 -6.86 18.76
CA VAL A 225 19.70 -8.19 19.40
C VAL A 225 20.56 -9.22 18.70
N VAL A 226 21.06 -10.15 19.51
CA VAL A 226 21.69 -11.39 19.11
C VAL A 226 20.76 -12.53 19.55
N VAL A 227 20.38 -13.41 18.63
CA VAL A 227 19.37 -14.45 18.85
C VAL A 227 20.03 -15.81 18.82
N ALA A 228 19.86 -16.59 19.88
CA ALA A 228 20.39 -17.96 20.02
C ALA A 228 19.24 -18.97 19.87
N PRO A 229 19.06 -19.61 18.70
CA PRO A 229 18.05 -20.64 18.52
C PRO A 229 18.30 -21.79 19.49
N THR A 230 17.39 -21.99 20.44
CA THR A 230 17.51 -23.00 21.48
C THR A 230 16.45 -24.07 21.27
N ALA A 231 16.87 -25.34 21.29
CA ALA A 231 15.96 -26.47 21.17
C ALA A 231 14.96 -26.49 22.33
N LEU A 232 13.69 -26.72 22.01
CA LEU A 232 12.62 -26.76 23.01
C LEU A 232 12.71 -28.07 23.81
N ASP A 233 13.11 -28.00 25.08
CA ASP A 233 13.01 -29.12 26.01
C ASP A 233 11.71 -29.01 26.83
N LEU A 234 10.76 -29.90 26.55
CA LEU A 234 9.47 -29.95 27.26
C LEU A 234 9.58 -30.63 28.63
N ALA A 235 10.67 -31.35 28.91
CA ALA A 235 10.89 -31.98 30.21
C ALA A 235 11.47 -30.98 31.24
N ALA A 236 12.14 -29.92 30.77
CA ALA A 236 12.72 -28.86 31.60
C ALA A 236 12.26 -27.47 31.11
N PRO A 237 11.09 -26.98 31.58
CA PRO A 237 10.56 -25.70 31.17
C PRO A 237 11.51 -24.54 31.53
N GLN A 238 11.79 -23.68 30.54
CA GLN A 238 12.68 -22.53 30.71
C GLN A 238 11.87 -21.23 30.78
N PRO A 239 12.33 -20.22 31.54
CA PRO A 239 11.61 -18.97 31.70
C PRO A 239 11.62 -18.14 30.41
N VAL A 240 10.44 -17.66 30.01
CA VAL A 240 10.22 -16.81 28.84
C VAL A 240 9.92 -15.39 29.30
N THR A 241 10.55 -14.39 28.68
CA THR A 241 10.35 -12.97 29.01
C THR A 241 9.51 -12.23 27.97
N VAL A 242 9.63 -12.63 26.71
CA VAL A 242 8.89 -12.02 25.60
C VAL A 242 8.28 -13.12 24.76
N LEU A 243 6.98 -13.06 24.52
CA LEU A 243 6.26 -13.97 23.65
C LEU A 243 5.61 -13.15 22.53
N VAL A 244 5.89 -13.51 21.29
CA VAL A 244 5.32 -12.87 20.10
C VAL A 244 4.42 -13.89 19.41
N VAL A 245 3.14 -13.54 19.30
CA VAL A 245 2.11 -14.39 18.68
C VAL A 245 1.56 -13.68 17.46
N VAL A 246 1.52 -14.36 16.31
CA VAL A 246 1.01 -13.82 15.06
C VAL A 246 -0.33 -14.47 14.75
N ALA A 247 -1.41 -13.71 14.81
CA ALA A 247 -2.75 -14.19 14.48
C ALA A 247 -2.88 -14.50 12.98
N SER A 248 -3.76 -15.43 12.62
CA SER A 248 -4.00 -15.81 11.22
C SER A 248 -4.64 -14.68 10.39
N SER A 249 -5.45 -13.84 11.05
CA SER A 249 -6.08 -12.66 10.45
C SER A 249 -6.10 -11.47 11.42
N SER A 250 -6.18 -10.24 10.89
CA SER A 250 -6.24 -9.02 11.71
C SER A 250 -7.53 -8.90 12.52
N GLU A 251 -8.64 -9.47 12.04
CA GLU A 251 -9.94 -9.45 12.74
C GLU A 251 -9.94 -10.31 14.03
N GLN A 252 -9.09 -11.35 14.07
CA GLN A 252 -9.01 -12.27 15.20
C GLN A 252 -8.03 -11.82 16.29
N VAL A 253 -7.28 -10.73 16.09
CA VAL A 253 -6.25 -10.26 17.04
C VAL A 253 -6.81 -10.08 18.45
N GLN A 254 -8.03 -9.59 18.60
CA GLN A 254 -8.63 -9.38 19.91
C GLN A 254 -9.11 -10.67 20.58
N ALA A 255 -9.65 -11.62 19.79
CA ALA A 255 -10.02 -12.95 20.27
C ALA A 255 -8.77 -13.75 20.68
N VAL A 256 -7.72 -13.71 19.84
CA VAL A 256 -6.43 -14.34 20.13
C VAL A 256 -5.76 -13.69 21.34
N ALA A 257 -5.78 -12.36 21.49
CA ALA A 257 -5.23 -11.70 22.68
C ALA A 257 -5.96 -12.13 23.97
N ALA A 258 -7.29 -12.27 23.93
CA ALA A 258 -8.07 -12.77 25.06
C ALA A 258 -7.75 -14.25 25.35
N LEU A 259 -7.59 -15.07 24.31
CA LEU A 259 -7.20 -16.48 24.42
C LEU A 259 -5.79 -16.62 25.00
N VAL A 260 -4.82 -15.87 24.49
CA VAL A 260 -3.43 -15.81 24.99
C VAL A 260 -3.45 -15.44 26.47
N THR A 261 -4.17 -14.38 26.85
CA THR A 261 -4.28 -13.98 28.27
C THR A 261 -4.92 -15.07 29.14
N SER A 262 -5.90 -15.81 28.61
CA SER A 262 -6.58 -16.91 29.32
C SER A 262 -5.75 -18.19 29.41
N VAL A 263 -4.91 -18.48 28.41
CA VAL A 263 -4.17 -19.76 28.27
C VAL A 263 -2.79 -19.69 28.89
N LEU A 264 -2.21 -18.48 29.07
CA LEU A 264 -0.85 -18.31 29.56
C LEU A 264 -0.61 -18.88 30.97
N GLY A 265 -1.64 -19.19 31.76
CA GLY A 265 -1.47 -19.86 33.07
C GLY A 265 -0.58 -19.07 34.03
N LEU A 266 -0.69 -17.73 33.95
CA LEU A 266 0.18 -16.81 34.69
C LEU A 266 -0.03 -16.98 36.19
N THR A 267 1.08 -17.06 36.93
CA THR A 267 1.01 -17.02 38.40
C THR A 267 0.56 -15.64 38.88
N ASP A 268 0.83 -14.57 38.10
CA ASP A 268 0.41 -13.21 38.38
C ASP A 268 0.03 -12.43 37.09
N PRO A 269 -1.27 -12.31 36.77
CA PRO A 269 -1.73 -11.65 35.55
C PRO A 269 -1.53 -10.12 35.56
N ALA A 270 -1.31 -9.49 36.72
CA ALA A 270 -1.13 -8.03 36.82
C ALA A 270 0.28 -7.57 36.39
N LYS A 271 1.24 -8.51 36.24
CA LYS A 271 2.62 -8.21 35.84
C LYS A 271 2.88 -8.37 34.35
N VAL A 272 1.89 -8.80 33.57
CA VAL A 272 2.02 -9.06 32.14
C VAL A 272 1.48 -7.89 31.34
N THR A 273 2.34 -7.34 30.48
CA THR A 273 1.95 -6.28 29.54
C THR A 273 1.69 -6.90 28.18
N VAL A 274 0.42 -6.87 27.74
CA VAL A 274 0.03 -7.28 26.39
C VAL A 274 -0.07 -6.02 25.54
N THR A 275 0.88 -5.85 24.62
CA THR A 275 0.83 -4.76 23.65
C THR A 275 0.19 -5.29 22.37
N THR A 276 -1.05 -4.85 22.11
CA THR A 276 -1.76 -5.15 20.87
C THR A 276 -1.70 -3.96 19.92
N SER A 277 -1.41 -4.21 18.64
CA SER A 277 -1.49 -3.22 17.56
C SER A 277 -2.91 -2.68 17.29
N ALA A 278 -3.93 -3.17 18.02
CA ALA A 278 -5.34 -2.84 17.84
C ALA A 278 -5.67 -1.36 18.11
N GLN A 279 -5.09 -0.72 19.12
CA GLN A 279 -5.35 0.70 19.40
C GLN A 279 -4.76 1.62 18.33
N LEU A 280 -3.58 1.26 17.80
CA LEU A 280 -2.96 1.98 16.70
C LEU A 280 -3.73 1.77 15.39
N THR A 281 -4.31 0.57 15.20
CA THR A 281 -5.21 0.25 14.09
C THR A 281 -6.51 1.06 14.18
N ALA A 282 -7.13 1.15 15.35
CA ALA A 282 -8.35 1.95 15.53
C ALA A 282 -8.12 3.46 15.26
N LEU A 283 -6.98 4.00 15.71
CA LEU A 283 -6.60 5.39 15.43
C LEU A 283 -6.35 5.58 13.92
N ARG A 284 -5.67 4.62 13.29
CA ARG A 284 -5.43 4.59 11.85
C ARG A 284 -6.74 4.56 11.05
N ASP A 285 -7.64 3.65 11.39
CA ASP A 285 -8.92 3.47 10.70
C ASP A 285 -9.75 4.75 10.79
N SER A 286 -9.73 5.41 11.95
CA SER A 286 -10.38 6.71 12.14
C SER A 286 -9.76 7.80 11.25
N VAL A 287 -8.43 7.91 11.22
CA VAL A 287 -7.73 8.87 10.35
C VAL A 287 -7.97 8.55 8.87
N GLN A 288 -7.94 7.28 8.48
CA GLN A 288 -8.23 6.84 7.11
C GLN A 288 -9.68 7.13 6.71
N ALA A 289 -10.64 6.89 7.59
CA ALA A 289 -12.04 7.21 7.36
C ALA A 289 -12.24 8.72 7.18
N GLN A 290 -11.58 9.55 7.98
CA GLN A 290 -11.63 11.01 7.84
C GLN A 290 -10.97 11.50 6.55
N LEU A 291 -9.78 10.98 6.21
CA LEU A 291 -9.09 11.31 4.95
C LEU A 291 -9.91 10.85 3.75
N GLY A 292 -10.53 9.68 3.83
CA GLY A 292 -11.45 9.16 2.82
C GLY A 292 -12.65 10.08 2.66
N ALA A 293 -13.35 10.42 3.73
CA ALA A 293 -14.51 11.31 3.69
C ALA A 293 -14.14 12.71 3.16
N PHE A 294 -12.98 13.24 3.55
CA PHE A 294 -12.45 14.51 3.04
C PHE A 294 -12.11 14.45 1.54
N GLY A 295 -11.49 13.36 1.08
CA GLY A 295 -11.22 13.14 -0.34
C GLY A 295 -12.50 13.08 -1.17
N HIS A 296 -13.53 12.39 -0.68
CA HIS A 296 -14.83 12.33 -1.34
C HIS A 296 -15.52 13.70 -1.36
N SER A 297 -15.51 14.46 -0.26
CA SER A 297 -16.13 15.79 -0.20
C SER A 297 -15.43 16.81 -1.09
N LEU A 298 -14.09 16.81 -1.13
CA LEU A 298 -13.30 17.66 -2.02
C LEU A 298 -13.59 17.32 -3.49
N THR A 299 -13.59 16.04 -3.83
CA THR A 299 -13.88 15.58 -5.19
C THR A 299 -15.30 15.98 -5.61
N ALA A 300 -16.30 15.79 -4.74
CA ALA A 300 -17.67 16.21 -4.98
C ALA A 300 -17.79 17.74 -5.18
N LEU A 301 -17.08 18.54 -4.39
CA LEU A 301 -17.07 19.99 -4.52
C LEU A 301 -16.44 20.43 -5.84
N VAL A 302 -15.28 19.86 -6.21
CA VAL A 302 -14.58 20.18 -7.46
C VAL A 302 -15.45 19.83 -8.68
N PHE A 303 -16.04 18.64 -8.71
CA PHE A 303 -16.97 18.26 -9.78
C PHE A 303 -18.25 19.09 -9.78
N GLY A 304 -18.76 19.48 -8.61
CA GLY A 304 -19.94 20.34 -8.50
C GLY A 304 -19.70 21.73 -9.09
N VAL A 305 -18.58 22.37 -8.74
CA VAL A 305 -18.17 23.67 -9.31
C VAL A 305 -17.90 23.54 -10.80
N GLY A 306 -17.25 22.44 -11.22
CA GLY A 306 -17.03 22.13 -12.64
C GLY A 306 -18.31 21.99 -13.44
N ALA A 307 -19.29 21.25 -12.91
CA ALA A 307 -20.60 21.07 -13.52
C ALA A 307 -21.31 22.42 -13.71
N LEU A 308 -21.27 23.29 -12.70
CA LEU A 308 -21.80 24.65 -12.81
C LEU A 308 -21.10 25.46 -13.90
N MET A 309 -19.77 25.39 -13.97
CA MET A 309 -19.00 26.10 -14.97
C MET A 309 -19.30 25.59 -16.39
N VAL A 310 -19.34 24.28 -16.59
CA VAL A 310 -19.73 23.65 -17.87
C VAL A 310 -21.16 24.07 -18.26
N ALA A 311 -22.11 24.01 -17.33
CA ALA A 311 -23.49 24.43 -17.58
C ALA A 311 -23.58 25.92 -17.96
N ALA A 312 -22.81 26.79 -17.32
CA ALA A 312 -22.75 28.22 -17.64
C ALA A 312 -22.20 28.47 -19.05
N ILE A 313 -21.10 27.81 -19.42
CA ILE A 313 -20.49 27.91 -20.75
C ILE A 313 -21.48 27.45 -21.83
N LEU A 314 -22.15 26.33 -21.61
CA LEU A 314 -23.14 25.79 -22.54
C LEU A 314 -24.38 26.69 -22.63
N SER A 315 -24.81 27.28 -21.52
CA SER A 315 -25.91 28.25 -21.52
C SER A 315 -25.57 29.48 -22.36
N GLY A 316 -24.34 29.98 -22.26
CA GLY A 316 -23.82 31.03 -23.13
C GLY A 316 -23.84 30.62 -24.60
N LEU A 317 -23.33 29.43 -24.92
CA LEU A 317 -23.35 28.89 -26.30
C LEU A 317 -24.77 28.77 -26.86
N VAL A 318 -25.73 28.32 -26.05
CA VAL A 318 -27.15 28.21 -26.45
C VAL A 318 -27.74 29.58 -26.79
N VAL A 319 -27.38 30.64 -26.06
CA VAL A 319 -27.82 32.01 -26.37
C VAL A 319 -27.16 32.55 -27.63
N LEU A 320 -25.84 32.34 -27.80
CA LEU A 320 -25.10 32.84 -28.97
C LEU A 320 -25.51 32.11 -30.27
N ARG A 321 -25.92 30.84 -30.18
CA ARG A 321 -26.31 29.99 -31.33
C ARG A 321 -27.82 29.80 -31.48
N ARG A 322 -28.61 30.67 -30.87
CA ARG A 322 -30.07 30.55 -30.84
C ARG A 322 -30.69 30.38 -32.26
N THR A 323 -30.17 31.13 -33.24
CA THR A 323 -30.59 31.07 -34.65
C THR A 323 -30.33 29.72 -35.33
N ASP A 324 -29.24 29.03 -34.99
CA ASP A 324 -28.93 27.69 -35.54
C ASP A 324 -29.94 26.64 -35.06
N PHE A 325 -30.31 26.69 -33.79
CA PHE A 325 -31.31 25.79 -33.20
C PHE A 325 -32.71 26.09 -33.73
N GLY A 326 -33.05 27.37 -33.89
CA GLY A 326 -34.29 27.81 -34.51
C GLY A 326 -34.46 27.29 -35.95
N ARG A 327 -33.39 27.38 -36.77
CA ARG A 327 -33.39 26.84 -38.13
C ARG A 327 -33.56 25.32 -38.15
N ARG A 328 -32.88 24.59 -37.27
CA ARG A 328 -33.02 23.11 -37.17
C ARG A 328 -34.45 22.71 -36.78
N ARG A 329 -35.10 23.44 -35.87
CA ARG A 329 -36.52 23.20 -35.53
C ARG A 329 -37.48 23.53 -36.65
N ALA A 330 -37.23 24.61 -37.41
CA ALA A 330 -38.07 24.99 -38.55
C ALA A 330 -38.07 23.92 -39.66
N LEU A 331 -36.98 23.14 -39.77
CA LEU A 331 -36.85 22.01 -40.70
C LEU A 331 -37.46 20.70 -40.15
N GLY A 332 -38.12 20.72 -38.99
CA GLY A 332 -38.81 19.56 -38.42
C GLY A 332 -38.00 18.74 -37.40
N ALA A 333 -36.84 19.22 -36.95
CA ALA A 333 -36.10 18.52 -35.88
C ALA A 333 -36.91 18.49 -34.57
N SER A 334 -37.03 17.30 -33.96
CA SER A 334 -37.71 17.12 -32.67
C SER A 334 -36.88 17.70 -31.51
N ARG A 335 -37.55 18.03 -30.40
CA ARG A 335 -36.89 18.56 -29.19
C ARG A 335 -35.86 17.59 -28.63
N SER A 336 -36.20 16.29 -28.64
CA SER A 336 -35.29 15.22 -28.19
C SER A 336 -34.04 15.11 -29.06
N LEU A 337 -34.14 15.36 -30.37
CA LEU A 337 -33.00 15.33 -31.28
C LEU A 337 -32.01 16.44 -30.96
N ILE A 338 -32.49 17.65 -30.64
CA ILE A 338 -31.63 18.78 -30.24
C ILE A 338 -30.92 18.48 -28.92
N VAL A 339 -31.65 17.95 -27.94
CA VAL A 339 -31.06 17.54 -26.66
C VAL A 339 -30.00 16.47 -26.89
N MET A 340 -30.32 15.44 -27.68
CA MET A 340 -29.41 14.34 -27.96
C MET A 340 -28.14 14.80 -28.69
N LEU A 341 -28.24 15.70 -29.66
CA LEU A 341 -27.08 16.30 -30.33
C LEU A 341 -26.19 17.06 -29.35
N LEU A 342 -26.76 17.89 -28.49
CA LEU A 342 -25.98 18.71 -27.56
C LEU A 342 -25.32 17.83 -26.48
N VAL A 343 -26.06 16.87 -25.92
CA VAL A 343 -25.52 15.92 -24.94
C VAL A 343 -24.41 15.07 -25.56
N CYS A 344 -24.60 14.57 -26.79
CA CYS A 344 -23.58 13.79 -27.49
C CYS A 344 -22.33 14.62 -27.80
N GLN A 345 -22.51 15.90 -28.16
CA GLN A 345 -21.42 16.84 -28.38
C GLN A 345 -20.61 17.06 -27.10
N VAL A 346 -21.30 17.29 -25.97
CA VAL A 346 -20.65 17.47 -24.67
C VAL A 346 -19.95 16.19 -24.22
N ALA A 347 -20.57 15.03 -24.41
CA ALA A 347 -19.94 13.74 -24.09
C ALA A 347 -18.63 13.56 -24.87
N ALA A 348 -18.63 13.82 -26.18
CA ALA A 348 -17.42 13.74 -27.01
C ALA A 348 -16.33 14.70 -26.51
N LEU A 349 -16.67 15.97 -26.27
CA LEU A 349 -15.72 16.96 -25.77
C LEU A 349 -15.18 16.59 -24.38
N ALA A 350 -16.03 16.12 -23.47
CA ALA A 350 -15.67 15.71 -22.13
C ALA A 350 -14.77 14.47 -22.13
N THR A 351 -14.98 13.51 -23.03
CA THR A 351 -14.06 12.35 -23.17
C THR A 351 -12.67 12.78 -23.58
N VAL A 352 -12.54 13.68 -24.57
CA VAL A 352 -11.20 14.18 -24.98
C VAL A 352 -10.57 15.04 -23.89
N GLY A 353 -11.35 15.92 -23.25
CA GLY A 353 -10.87 16.75 -22.15
C GLY A 353 -10.40 15.93 -20.95
N SER A 354 -11.17 14.91 -20.53
CA SER A 354 -10.80 14.05 -19.40
C SER A 354 -9.55 13.22 -19.68
N LEU A 355 -9.42 12.64 -20.87
CA LEU A 355 -8.20 11.93 -21.28
C LEU A 355 -6.98 12.85 -21.27
N ALA A 356 -7.10 14.05 -21.85
CA ALA A 356 -6.00 15.02 -21.87
C ALA A 356 -5.61 15.48 -20.46
N GLY A 357 -6.59 15.75 -19.60
CA GLY A 357 -6.37 16.15 -18.21
C GLY A 357 -5.72 15.05 -17.37
N CYS A 358 -6.23 13.81 -17.45
CA CYS A 358 -5.66 12.66 -16.77
C CYS A 358 -4.23 12.36 -17.25
N PHE A 359 -3.98 12.44 -18.56
CA PHE A 359 -2.66 12.25 -19.14
C PHE A 359 -1.67 13.31 -18.66
N ALA A 360 -2.05 14.59 -18.72
CA ALA A 360 -1.22 15.70 -18.25
C ALA A 360 -0.92 15.60 -16.75
N ALA A 361 -1.90 15.24 -15.92
CA ALA A 361 -1.69 15.06 -14.48
C ALA A 361 -0.79 13.86 -14.17
N THR A 362 -0.95 12.75 -14.88
CA THR A 362 -0.07 11.58 -14.70
C THR A 362 1.37 11.93 -15.05
N ILE A 363 1.60 12.63 -16.16
CA ILE A 363 2.94 13.13 -16.53
C ILE A 363 3.49 14.06 -15.45
N ALA A 364 2.68 14.99 -14.94
CA ALA A 364 3.13 15.91 -13.90
C ALA A 364 3.55 15.18 -12.62
N LEU A 365 2.83 14.11 -12.23
CA LEU A 365 3.21 13.26 -11.09
C LEU A 365 4.53 12.53 -11.33
N ILE A 366 4.73 11.97 -12.52
CA ILE A 366 6.00 11.31 -12.90
C ILE A 366 7.16 12.30 -12.81
N LEU A 367 6.99 13.51 -13.34
CA LEU A 367 8.04 14.55 -13.32
C LEU A 367 8.37 15.05 -11.90
N THR A 368 7.39 15.04 -11.00
CA THR A 368 7.58 15.48 -9.61
C THR A 368 8.12 14.36 -8.71
N GLY A 369 8.10 13.11 -9.17
CA GLY A 369 8.47 11.94 -8.36
C GLY A 369 7.42 11.57 -7.30
N ASP A 370 6.19 12.04 -7.46
CA ASP A 370 5.09 11.76 -6.54
C ASP A 370 4.54 10.33 -6.75
N PRO A 371 3.98 9.69 -5.71
CA PRO A 371 3.39 8.37 -5.84
C PRO A 371 2.22 8.39 -6.84
N LEU A 372 2.26 7.47 -7.80
CA LEU A 372 1.27 7.39 -8.87
C LEU A 372 -0.05 6.78 -8.36
N PRO A 373 -1.21 7.36 -8.70
CA PRO A 373 -2.51 6.78 -8.38
C PRO A 373 -2.76 5.51 -9.20
N THR A 374 -3.58 4.60 -8.65
CA THR A 374 -3.99 3.37 -9.34
C THR A 374 -4.71 3.68 -10.64
N VAL A 375 -4.48 2.87 -11.69
CA VAL A 375 -5.16 3.01 -12.99
C VAL A 375 -6.69 2.99 -12.88
N SER A 376 -7.24 2.25 -11.92
CA SER A 376 -8.68 2.21 -11.63
C SER A 376 -9.21 3.56 -11.13
N PHE A 377 -8.44 4.28 -10.31
CA PHE A 377 -8.80 5.61 -9.83
C PHE A 377 -8.83 6.62 -10.97
N VAL A 378 -7.81 6.62 -11.83
CA VAL A 378 -7.74 7.51 -13.01
C VAL A 378 -8.90 7.23 -13.96
N ALA A 379 -9.20 5.96 -14.22
CA ALA A 379 -10.35 5.57 -15.05
C ALA A 379 -11.69 5.99 -14.43
N ALA A 380 -11.87 5.78 -13.12
CA ALA A 380 -13.09 6.19 -12.42
C ALA A 380 -13.27 7.72 -12.43
N ALA A 381 -12.20 8.49 -12.22
CA ALA A 381 -12.24 9.95 -12.30
C ALA A 381 -12.59 10.45 -13.71
N ALA A 382 -12.04 9.83 -14.77
CA ALA A 382 -12.37 10.16 -16.14
C ALA A 382 -13.85 9.87 -16.48
N VAL A 383 -14.36 8.70 -16.08
CA VAL A 383 -15.77 8.34 -16.26
C VAL A 383 -16.68 9.31 -15.50
N LEU A 384 -16.35 9.63 -14.25
CA LEU A 384 -17.10 10.58 -13.45
C LEU A 384 -17.11 11.98 -14.08
N ALA A 385 -16.00 12.42 -14.69
CA ALA A 385 -15.93 13.68 -15.40
C ALA A 385 -16.84 13.73 -16.63
N VAL A 386 -16.91 12.65 -17.39
CA VAL A 386 -17.82 12.56 -18.53
C VAL A 386 -19.27 12.58 -18.06
N LEU A 387 -19.61 11.79 -17.03
CA LEU A 387 -20.97 11.73 -16.49
C LEU A 387 -21.42 13.08 -15.92
N THR A 388 -20.56 13.77 -15.17
CA THR A 388 -20.86 15.09 -14.61
C THR A 388 -21.04 16.16 -15.69
N ALA A 389 -20.20 16.17 -16.73
CA ALA A 389 -20.36 17.07 -17.86
C ALA A 389 -21.65 16.80 -18.66
N VAL A 390 -21.98 15.53 -18.87
CA VAL A 390 -23.24 15.10 -19.50
C VAL A 390 -24.44 15.56 -18.67
N ALA A 391 -24.43 15.30 -17.36
CA ALA A 391 -25.50 15.74 -16.45
C ALA A 391 -25.65 17.27 -16.44
N ALA A 392 -24.53 18.00 -16.37
CA ALA A 392 -24.49 19.46 -16.42
C ALA A 392 -25.07 20.03 -17.73
N SER A 393 -24.94 19.30 -18.84
CA SER A 393 -25.46 19.72 -20.14
C SER A 393 -26.97 19.60 -20.30
N ILE A 394 -27.65 18.81 -19.46
CA ILE A 394 -29.08 18.52 -19.59
C ILE A 394 -29.90 19.81 -19.45
N ALA A 395 -29.65 20.61 -18.42
CA ALA A 395 -30.39 21.86 -18.19
C ALA A 395 -30.29 22.84 -19.39
N PRO A 396 -29.09 23.22 -19.87
CA PRO A 396 -28.99 24.08 -21.06
C PRO A 396 -29.54 23.41 -22.33
N ALA A 397 -29.41 22.09 -22.48
CA ALA A 397 -30.00 21.36 -23.62
C ALA A 397 -31.53 21.45 -23.65
N VAL A 398 -32.17 21.27 -22.49
CA VAL A 398 -33.63 21.40 -22.36
C VAL A 398 -34.06 22.83 -22.68
N VAL A 399 -33.36 23.84 -22.13
CA VAL A 399 -33.63 25.26 -22.44
C VAL A 399 -33.47 25.56 -23.93
N ALA A 400 -32.47 25.00 -24.60
CA ALA A 400 -32.29 25.15 -26.05
C ALA A 400 -33.48 24.56 -26.83
N SER A 401 -33.98 23.39 -26.40
CA SER A 401 -35.05 22.67 -27.10
C SER A 401 -36.42 23.36 -27.01
N THR A 402 -36.66 24.18 -25.98
CA THR A 402 -37.96 24.82 -25.73
C THR A 402 -38.09 26.21 -26.37
N ARG A 403 -37.01 26.84 -26.84
CA ARG A 403 -37.09 28.17 -27.49
C ARG A 403 -37.85 28.16 -28.82
N ASP A 404 -38.64 29.21 -29.05
CA ASP A 404 -39.60 29.29 -30.14
C ASP A 404 -38.97 29.83 -31.45
N PRO A 405 -38.88 29.02 -32.52
CA PRO A 405 -38.17 29.39 -33.76
C PRO A 405 -38.76 30.63 -34.46
N LEU A 406 -40.08 30.85 -34.35
CA LEU A 406 -40.75 31.95 -35.05
C LEU A 406 -40.46 33.31 -34.41
N ARG A 407 -40.22 33.34 -33.09
CA ARG A 407 -39.90 34.56 -32.35
C ARG A 407 -38.47 35.00 -32.61
N GLU A 408 -37.56 34.05 -32.83
CA GLU A 408 -36.15 34.35 -33.07
C GLU A 408 -35.85 34.77 -34.52
N LEU A 409 -36.62 34.30 -35.51
CA LEU A 409 -36.45 34.69 -36.92
C LEU A 409 -37.09 36.05 -37.27
N ARG A 410 -37.99 36.58 -36.43
CA ARG A 410 -38.66 37.88 -36.65
C ARG A 410 -37.89 39.08 -36.09
N VAL A 411 -36.92 38.85 -35.21
CA VAL A 411 -36.20 39.90 -34.46
C VAL A 411 -34.72 39.95 -34.86
N ALA A 412 -34.31 39.14 -35.84
CA ALA A 412 -32.93 39.02 -36.33
C ALA A 412 -32.69 39.87 -37.58
#